data_AF-A0A9D1YZ25-F1
#
_entry.id   AF-A0A9D1YZ25-F1
#
_cell.length_a   1.000
_cell.length_b   1.000
_cell.length_c   1.000
_cell.angle_alpha   90.00
_cell.angle_beta   90.00
_cell.angle_gamma   90.00
#
_symmetry.space_group_name_H-M   'P 1'
#
loop_
_entity.id
_entity.type
_entity.pdbx_description
1 polymer ?
#
loop_
_entity_poly.entity_id
_entity_poly.type
_entity_poly.pdbx_seq_one_letter_code
_entity_poly.pdbx_strand_id
1 'polypeptide(L)'
;MASPDGTREEALEVEIAEYLGEHGWLYSPNGDGYDAERAIWPEDVFWWLSETQPDEYAKVVRVGTGAEHADREALLSTLVTRLDTPMSSGGGTLNVLRRKFSHTRGATAHFRICQFKPATTLNKTVTEQYEKVRLRVARQVYFSPKRGDKRSIDLVFFVNGLPVATCELKSFFKQQWRTAVTQYRKDRDPAGQPLLGFGTRALVHFAVDDDQVHMTTKLAGEKTYFLPFNRGHDDTGAAGNPANPSGPATSYLWEEVLQRDNFLSVLGSQMFLKADVDEDPATGKIKRSTALMFPRYHQWRAVKKLVDTLGDEGPGRRYLIEHSAGSGKTNTIAWTAHRLARLHDKSNEKVFDKVIIVSDRRVLDAQLQQAVEQVDDTGGSVAVIDSAAVRRSGGSKS
;
A
#
# COMPACT_ATOMS: atom_id res chain seq x y z
N MET A 1 5.05 37.49 3.65
CA MET A 1 5.80 37.15 2.43
C MET A 1 6.32 35.74 2.62
N ALA A 2 5.86 34.78 1.82
CA ALA A 2 6.42 33.43 1.85
C ALA A 2 7.90 33.49 1.45
N SER A 3 8.75 32.65 2.06
CA SER A 3 10.13 32.50 1.59
C SER A 3 10.14 32.00 0.14
N PRO A 4 11.15 32.34 -0.67
CA PRO A 4 11.27 31.87 -2.06
C PRO A 4 11.18 30.34 -2.20
N ASP A 5 11.59 29.60 -1.17
CA ASP A 5 11.51 28.13 -1.11
C ASP A 5 10.06 27.63 -0.94
N GLY A 6 9.21 28.35 -0.20
CA GLY A 6 7.81 27.97 0.02
C GLY A 6 6.99 28.02 -1.27
N THR A 7 7.23 29.02 -2.12
CA THR A 7 6.53 29.14 -3.42
C THR A 7 6.90 28.03 -4.41
N ARG A 8 8.06 27.39 -4.26
CA ARG A 8 8.52 26.31 -5.14
C ARG A 8 8.13 24.93 -4.65
N GLU A 9 8.13 24.72 -3.33
CA GLU A 9 7.54 23.52 -2.72
C GLU A 9 6.05 23.44 -3.06
N GLU A 10 5.34 24.56 -2.97
CA GLU A 10 3.95 24.67 -3.40
C GLU A 10 3.77 24.33 -4.89
N ALA A 11 4.67 24.81 -5.76
CA ALA A 11 4.63 24.48 -7.18
C ALA A 11 4.81 22.98 -7.45
N LEU A 12 5.72 22.31 -6.72
CA LEU A 12 5.92 20.86 -6.84
C LEU A 12 4.70 20.07 -6.31
N GLU A 13 4.06 20.53 -5.23
CA GLU A 13 2.80 19.94 -4.77
C GLU A 13 1.71 20.03 -5.84
N VAL A 14 1.56 21.21 -6.46
CA VAL A 14 0.60 21.45 -7.54
C VAL A 14 0.89 20.53 -8.71
N GLU A 15 2.14 20.49 -9.19
CA GLU A 15 2.56 19.68 -10.33
C GLU A 15 2.23 18.19 -10.12
N ILE A 16 2.60 17.63 -8.96
CA ILE A 16 2.32 16.23 -8.65
C ILE A 16 0.81 15.96 -8.59
N ALA A 17 0.06 16.84 -7.93
CA ALA A 17 -1.36 16.65 -7.73
C ALA A 17 -2.17 16.80 -9.03
N GLU A 18 -1.81 17.77 -9.87
CA GLU A 18 -2.39 17.97 -11.21
C GLU A 18 -2.06 16.79 -12.12
N TYR A 19 -0.80 16.35 -12.17
CA TYR A 19 -0.41 15.17 -12.95
C TYR A 19 -1.26 13.95 -12.55
N LEU A 20 -1.35 13.64 -11.25
CA LEU A 20 -2.16 12.50 -10.79
C LEU A 20 -3.64 12.70 -11.13
N GLY A 21 -4.15 13.92 -11.02
CA GLY A 21 -5.51 14.32 -11.41
C GLY A 21 -5.82 14.00 -12.87
N GLU A 22 -4.91 14.35 -13.77
CA GLU A 22 -5.00 14.04 -15.20
C GLU A 22 -4.88 12.53 -15.50
N HIS A 23 -4.28 11.76 -14.58
CA HIS A 23 -4.01 10.33 -14.72
C HIS A 23 -4.90 9.44 -13.83
N GLY A 24 -6.13 9.88 -13.58
CA GLY A 24 -7.19 9.06 -12.99
C GLY A 24 -7.24 9.02 -11.46
N TRP A 25 -6.54 9.94 -10.79
CA TRP A 25 -6.80 10.28 -9.40
C TRP A 25 -7.81 11.44 -9.34
N LEU A 26 -8.53 11.54 -8.24
CA LEU A 26 -9.24 12.76 -7.85
C LEU A 26 -8.23 13.72 -7.22
N TYR A 27 -8.24 14.98 -7.62
CA TYR A 27 -7.40 16.02 -7.04
C TYR A 27 -8.23 16.91 -6.10
N SER A 28 -7.83 16.97 -4.83
CA SER A 28 -8.31 17.99 -3.88
C SER A 28 -7.20 19.03 -3.62
N PRO A 29 -7.44 20.33 -3.88
CA PRO A 29 -6.45 21.39 -3.67
C PRO A 29 -6.13 21.65 -2.20
N ASN A 30 -6.94 21.11 -1.29
CA ASN A 30 -6.78 21.20 0.17
C ASN A 30 -7.42 19.98 0.84
N GLY A 31 -7.45 19.97 2.18
CA GLY A 31 -8.12 18.95 2.99
C GLY A 31 -9.63 19.17 3.21
N ASP A 32 -10.32 20.01 2.44
CA ASP A 32 -11.76 20.25 2.64
C ASP A 32 -12.55 18.97 2.34
N GLY A 33 -13.18 18.39 3.37
CA GLY A 33 -13.86 17.08 3.31
C GLY A 33 -13.10 15.95 4.00
N TYR A 34 -11.86 16.18 4.42
CA TYR A 34 -11.12 15.26 5.28
C TYR A 34 -11.59 15.38 6.74
N ASP A 35 -11.87 14.23 7.36
CA ASP A 35 -12.21 14.10 8.78
C ASP A 35 -10.92 13.79 9.56
N ALA A 36 -10.39 14.78 10.29
CA ALA A 36 -9.16 14.64 11.06
C ALA A 36 -9.31 13.77 12.33
N GLU A 37 -10.52 13.66 12.89
CA GLU A 37 -10.78 12.80 14.05
C GLU A 37 -10.71 11.33 13.65
N ARG A 38 -11.26 10.99 12.49
CA ARG A 38 -11.28 9.62 11.96
C ARG A 38 -10.14 9.31 11.00
N ALA A 39 -9.41 10.33 10.56
CA ALA A 39 -8.42 10.27 9.49
C ALA A 39 -8.90 9.52 8.25
N ILE A 40 -10.03 9.96 7.68
CA ILE A 40 -10.62 9.41 6.45
C ILE A 40 -11.23 10.55 5.62
N TRP A 41 -11.62 10.24 4.38
CA TRP A 41 -12.47 11.08 3.53
C TRP A 41 -13.88 10.46 3.48
N PRO A 42 -14.82 10.87 4.34
CA PRO A 42 -16.11 10.21 4.50
C PRO A 42 -16.93 10.12 3.20
N GLU A 43 -16.90 11.18 2.40
CA GLU A 43 -17.66 11.25 1.14
C GLU A 43 -17.27 10.12 0.17
N ASP A 44 -15.97 9.84 0.04
CA ASP A 44 -15.48 8.78 -0.85
C ASP A 44 -15.85 7.40 -0.33
N VAL A 45 -15.87 7.21 1.01
CA VAL A 45 -16.35 5.98 1.63
C VAL A 45 -17.83 5.76 1.29
N PHE A 46 -18.68 6.76 1.50
CA PHE A 46 -20.11 6.62 1.24
C PHE A 46 -20.43 6.46 -0.24
N TRP A 47 -19.76 7.23 -1.10
CA TRP A 47 -19.92 7.08 -2.55
C TRP A 47 -19.55 5.66 -2.97
N TRP A 48 -18.39 5.14 -2.55
CA TRP A 48 -17.96 3.80 -2.92
C TRP A 48 -18.98 2.73 -2.49
N LEU A 49 -19.44 2.78 -1.23
CA LEU A 49 -20.35 1.77 -0.70
C LEU A 49 -21.73 1.82 -1.37
N SER A 50 -22.29 3.02 -1.57
CA SER A 50 -23.58 3.17 -2.24
C SER A 50 -23.55 2.79 -3.73
N GLU A 51 -22.45 3.08 -4.43
CA GLU A 51 -22.32 2.83 -5.87
C GLU A 51 -21.92 1.40 -6.24
N THR A 52 -21.23 0.69 -5.35
CA THR A 52 -20.71 -0.66 -5.65
C THR A 52 -21.48 -1.75 -4.94
N GLN A 53 -22.11 -1.43 -3.81
CA GLN A 53 -22.76 -2.38 -2.91
C GLN A 53 -24.10 -1.83 -2.41
N PRO A 54 -25.00 -1.33 -3.30
CA PRO A 54 -26.24 -0.65 -2.91
C PRO A 54 -27.14 -1.50 -2.02
N ASP A 55 -27.24 -2.81 -2.31
CA ASP A 55 -28.06 -3.74 -1.52
C ASP A 55 -27.53 -3.92 -0.09
N GLU A 56 -26.21 -4.01 0.10
CA GLU A 56 -25.59 -4.05 1.43
C GLU A 56 -25.73 -2.70 2.13
N TYR A 57 -25.60 -1.59 1.41
CA TYR A 57 -25.71 -0.24 1.95
C TYR A 57 -27.11 0.04 2.49
N ALA A 58 -28.15 -0.31 1.72
CA ALA A 58 -29.55 -0.12 2.08
C ALA A 58 -29.99 -0.92 3.31
N LYS A 59 -29.30 -2.01 3.67
CA LYS A 59 -29.58 -2.78 4.89
C LYS A 59 -29.34 -1.99 6.18
N VAL A 60 -28.41 -1.04 6.14
CA VAL A 60 -27.89 -0.37 7.34
C VAL A 60 -27.94 1.15 7.28
N VAL A 61 -28.15 1.73 6.09
CA VAL A 61 -28.35 3.17 5.89
C VAL A 61 -29.71 3.43 5.24
N ARG A 62 -30.61 4.07 5.99
CA ARG A 62 -31.95 4.45 5.52
C ARG A 62 -31.90 5.81 4.81
N VAL A 63 -31.42 5.78 3.57
CA VAL A 63 -31.28 6.97 2.69
C VAL A 63 -32.62 7.70 2.53
N GLY A 64 -32.58 9.03 2.59
CA GLY A 64 -33.75 9.92 2.46
C GLY A 64 -34.60 10.02 3.73
N THR A 65 -34.21 9.36 4.83
CA THR A 65 -34.95 9.41 6.11
C THR A 65 -34.21 10.26 7.14
N GLY A 66 -34.92 10.71 8.18
CA GLY A 66 -34.30 11.42 9.32
C GLY A 66 -33.23 10.61 10.07
N ALA A 67 -33.12 9.29 9.83
CA ALA A 67 -32.12 8.44 10.43
C ALA A 67 -30.81 8.33 9.61
N GLU A 68 -30.78 8.80 8.36
CA GLU A 68 -29.66 8.59 7.43
C GLU A 68 -28.32 9.06 8.01
N HIS A 69 -28.28 10.25 8.61
CA HIS A 69 -27.07 10.80 9.20
C HIS A 69 -26.55 9.91 10.34
N ALA A 70 -27.41 9.52 11.28
CA ALA A 70 -27.03 8.65 12.39
C ALA A 70 -26.62 7.24 11.94
N ASP A 71 -27.21 6.75 10.85
CA ASP A 71 -26.85 5.46 10.24
C ASP A 71 -25.45 5.53 9.62
N ARG A 72 -25.17 6.59 8.84
CA ARG A 72 -23.85 6.89 8.25
C ARG A 72 -22.75 7.04 9.30
N GLU A 73 -23.02 7.76 10.38
CA GLU A 73 -22.06 7.96 11.47
C GLU A 73 -21.69 6.65 12.18
N ALA A 74 -22.66 5.76 12.40
CA ALA A 74 -22.39 4.45 13.00
C ALA A 74 -21.60 3.51 12.06
N LEU A 75 -21.86 3.60 10.76
CA LEU A 75 -21.07 2.87 9.76
C LEU A 75 -19.61 3.32 9.77
N LEU A 76 -19.35 4.64 9.78
CA LEU A 76 -18.00 5.18 9.89
C LEU A 76 -17.32 4.78 11.20
N SER A 77 -18.05 4.84 12.33
CA SER A 77 -17.52 4.39 13.63
C SER A 77 -17.08 2.91 13.60
N THR A 78 -17.86 2.05 12.94
CA THR A 78 -17.50 0.64 12.75
C THR A 78 -16.26 0.48 11.87
N LEU A 79 -16.19 1.21 10.75
CA LEU A 79 -15.03 1.22 9.87
C LEU A 79 -13.77 1.68 10.61
N VAL A 80 -13.84 2.78 11.35
CA VAL A 80 -12.75 3.32 12.17
C VAL A 80 -12.31 2.29 13.21
N THR A 81 -13.24 1.64 13.92
CA THR A 81 -12.91 0.57 14.88
C THR A 81 -12.14 -0.58 14.23
N ARG A 82 -12.50 -0.95 12.99
CA ARG A 82 -11.77 -1.98 12.23
C ARG A 82 -10.39 -1.52 11.81
N LEU A 83 -10.25 -0.27 11.40
CA LEU A 83 -8.96 0.31 11.06
C LEU A 83 -8.06 0.45 12.29
N ASP A 84 -8.60 0.78 13.46
CA ASP A 84 -7.84 0.94 14.71
C ASP A 84 -7.49 -0.39 15.36
N THR A 85 -8.17 -1.47 14.98
CA THR A 85 -7.78 -2.83 15.36
C THR A 85 -6.40 -3.16 14.77
N PRO A 86 -5.45 -3.72 15.54
CA PRO A 86 -4.12 -4.04 15.03
C PRO A 86 -4.14 -4.95 13.79
N MET A 87 -3.20 -4.72 12.86
CA MET A 87 -3.07 -5.53 11.63
C MET A 87 -2.89 -7.03 11.89
N SER A 88 -2.18 -7.38 12.96
CA SER A 88 -1.99 -8.77 13.39
C SER A 88 -3.29 -9.45 13.84
N SER A 89 -4.34 -8.67 14.15
CA SER A 89 -5.64 -9.15 14.60
C SER A 89 -6.72 -8.99 13.52
N GLY A 90 -6.32 -8.82 12.26
CA GLY A 90 -7.22 -8.69 11.11
C GLY A 90 -7.78 -7.28 10.88
N GLY A 91 -7.33 -6.27 11.64
CA GLY A 91 -7.68 -4.86 11.43
C GLY A 91 -6.66 -4.09 10.61
N GLY A 92 -6.72 -2.77 10.65
CA GLY A 92 -5.78 -1.90 9.92
C GLY A 92 -6.10 -1.75 8.44
N THR A 93 -5.54 -0.69 7.84
CA THR A 93 -5.88 -0.25 6.48
C THR A 93 -5.70 -1.36 5.44
N LEU A 94 -4.60 -2.11 5.51
CA LEU A 94 -4.31 -3.14 4.52
C LEU A 94 -5.34 -4.28 4.53
N ASN A 95 -5.77 -4.74 5.71
CA ASN A 95 -6.79 -5.78 5.81
C ASN A 95 -8.17 -5.25 5.41
N VAL A 96 -8.51 -4.02 5.80
CA VAL A 96 -9.79 -3.38 5.42
C VAL A 96 -9.89 -3.17 3.91
N LEU A 97 -8.78 -2.85 3.23
CA LEU A 97 -8.76 -2.76 1.76
C LEU A 97 -8.95 -4.13 1.10
N ARG A 98 -8.37 -5.20 1.66
CA ARG A 98 -8.34 -6.54 1.03
C ARG A 98 -9.59 -7.37 1.33
N ARG A 99 -10.16 -7.23 2.53
CA ARG A 99 -11.19 -8.11 3.07
C ARG A 99 -12.48 -7.36 3.34
N LYS A 100 -13.57 -8.11 3.45
CA LYS A 100 -14.85 -7.54 3.88
C LYS A 100 -14.85 -7.24 5.36
N PHE A 101 -15.54 -6.18 5.77
CA PHE A 101 -15.92 -5.92 7.16
C PHE A 101 -17.43 -5.96 7.32
N SER A 102 -17.90 -6.35 8.50
CA SER A 102 -19.33 -6.42 8.82
C SER A 102 -19.75 -5.21 9.63
N HIS A 103 -20.95 -4.70 9.36
CA HIS A 103 -21.63 -3.70 10.17
C HIS A 103 -23.07 -4.16 10.45
N THR A 104 -23.51 -4.05 11.70
CA THR A 104 -24.85 -4.46 12.12
C THR A 104 -25.61 -3.27 12.67
N ARG A 105 -26.75 -2.97 12.04
CA ARG A 105 -27.69 -1.93 12.48
C ARG A 105 -29.08 -2.29 11.98
N GLY A 106 -29.87 -2.96 12.84
CA GLY A 106 -31.12 -3.61 12.44
C GLY A 106 -30.87 -4.90 11.64
N ALA A 107 -30.17 -4.79 10.50
CA ALA A 107 -29.66 -5.90 9.72
C ALA A 107 -28.12 -5.91 9.70
N THR A 108 -27.52 -7.01 9.23
CA THR A 108 -26.07 -7.11 9.04
C THR A 108 -25.72 -6.95 7.56
N ALA A 109 -24.78 -6.04 7.29
CA ALA A 109 -24.21 -5.81 5.98
C ALA A 109 -22.72 -6.19 5.95
N HIS A 110 -22.24 -6.65 4.79
CA HIS A 110 -20.83 -7.02 4.57
C HIS A 110 -20.21 -6.21 3.44
N PHE A 111 -19.33 -5.28 3.79
CA PHE A 111 -18.76 -4.32 2.85
C PHE A 111 -17.30 -4.63 2.51
N ARG A 112 -16.94 -4.49 1.25
CA ARG A 112 -15.56 -4.39 0.75
C ARG A 112 -15.23 -2.92 0.51
N ILE A 113 -14.07 -2.43 0.97
CA ILE A 113 -13.66 -1.02 0.73
C ILE A 113 -12.89 -0.85 -0.59
N CYS A 114 -12.27 -1.90 -1.13
CA CYS A 114 -11.55 -1.80 -2.40
C CYS A 114 -11.72 -3.07 -3.23
N GLN A 115 -11.99 -2.90 -4.53
CA GLN A 115 -11.88 -3.98 -5.51
C GLN A 115 -10.52 -3.85 -6.18
N PHE A 116 -9.64 -4.84 -6.03
CA PHE A 116 -8.37 -4.87 -6.76
C PHE A 116 -8.56 -5.44 -8.16
N LYS A 117 -7.62 -5.14 -9.08
CA LYS A 117 -7.68 -5.59 -10.47
C LYS A 117 -7.92 -7.11 -10.53
N PRO A 118 -9.01 -7.57 -11.17
CA PRO A 118 -9.24 -9.01 -11.29
C PRO A 118 -8.20 -9.63 -12.21
N ALA A 119 -7.96 -10.93 -12.02
CA ALA A 119 -7.04 -11.67 -12.86
C ALA A 119 -7.60 -11.86 -14.29
N THR A 120 -8.93 -11.86 -14.43
CA THR A 120 -9.64 -11.97 -15.71
C THR A 120 -10.76 -10.94 -15.80
N THR A 121 -11.19 -10.63 -17.01
CA THR A 121 -12.31 -9.70 -17.31
C THR A 121 -13.66 -10.41 -17.42
N LEU A 122 -13.71 -11.73 -17.19
CA LEU A 122 -14.93 -12.55 -17.33
C LEU A 122 -16.05 -12.11 -16.38
N ASN A 123 -15.71 -11.64 -15.19
CA ASN A 123 -16.70 -11.06 -14.28
C ASN A 123 -16.79 -9.55 -14.51
N LYS A 124 -17.81 -9.16 -15.28
CA LYS A 124 -18.06 -7.76 -15.63
C LYS A 124 -18.26 -6.87 -14.40
N THR A 125 -19.04 -7.32 -13.42
CA THR A 125 -19.30 -6.56 -12.19
C THR A 125 -18.02 -6.26 -11.41
N VAL A 126 -17.12 -7.23 -11.30
CA VAL A 126 -15.82 -7.04 -10.62
C VAL A 126 -14.94 -6.05 -11.38
N THR A 127 -14.96 -6.09 -12.71
CA THR A 127 -14.22 -5.15 -13.57
C THR A 127 -14.78 -3.73 -13.44
N GLU A 128 -16.11 -3.57 -13.52
CA GLU A 128 -16.79 -2.29 -13.32
C GLU A 128 -16.52 -1.71 -11.91
N GLN A 129 -16.50 -2.55 -10.87
CA GLN A 129 -16.13 -2.13 -9.52
C GLN A 129 -14.67 -1.68 -9.41
N TYR A 130 -13.73 -2.34 -10.11
CA TYR A 130 -12.33 -1.92 -10.16
C TYR A 130 -12.17 -0.54 -10.80
N GLU A 131 -12.89 -0.30 -11.89
CA GLU A 131 -12.92 1.00 -12.58
C GLU A 131 -13.50 2.10 -11.68
N LYS A 132 -14.48 1.77 -10.84
CA LYS A 132 -15.06 2.70 -9.85
C LYS A 132 -14.13 3.04 -8.67
N VAL A 133 -13.01 2.35 -8.44
CA VAL A 133 -12.13 2.67 -7.29
C VAL A 133 -11.69 4.13 -7.36
N ARG A 134 -11.89 4.90 -6.30
CA ARG A 134 -11.42 6.28 -6.22
C ARG A 134 -10.05 6.31 -5.57
N LEU A 135 -9.06 6.79 -6.32
CA LEU A 135 -7.81 7.26 -5.74
C LEU A 135 -7.93 8.77 -5.61
N ARG A 136 -7.49 9.35 -4.48
CA ARG A 136 -7.49 10.80 -4.28
C ARG A 136 -6.15 11.27 -3.77
N VAL A 137 -5.63 12.34 -4.35
CA VAL A 137 -4.52 13.11 -3.81
C VAL A 137 -5.10 14.41 -3.25
N ALA A 138 -4.83 14.67 -1.97
CA ALA A 138 -5.23 15.90 -1.31
C ALA A 138 -3.99 16.66 -0.85
N ARG A 139 -3.94 17.94 -1.16
CA ARG A 139 -2.88 18.84 -0.72
C ARG A 139 -3.15 19.38 0.68
N GLN A 140 -2.09 19.73 1.39
CA GLN A 140 -2.14 20.51 2.64
C GLN A 140 -3.19 20.00 3.65
N VAL A 141 -3.12 18.70 3.97
CA VAL A 141 -4.09 18.06 4.85
C VAL A 141 -3.73 18.31 6.31
N TYR A 142 -4.55 19.12 6.99
CA TYR A 142 -4.48 19.31 8.44
C TYR A 142 -4.90 18.03 9.16
N PHE A 143 -3.90 17.30 9.65
CA PHE A 143 -4.10 15.91 10.10
C PHE A 143 -4.50 15.78 11.57
N SER A 144 -4.41 16.86 12.34
CA SER A 144 -4.54 16.81 13.79
C SER A 144 -5.95 17.13 14.28
N PRO A 145 -6.57 16.25 15.09
CA PRO A 145 -7.83 16.57 15.74
C PRO A 145 -7.64 17.50 16.95
N LYS A 146 -6.39 17.78 17.36
CA LYS A 146 -6.11 18.61 18.54
C LYS A 146 -6.39 20.07 18.21
N ARG A 147 -7.25 20.70 19.00
CA ARG A 147 -7.61 22.11 18.85
C ARG A 147 -6.35 23.00 18.83
N GLY A 148 -6.23 23.82 17.79
CA GLY A 148 -5.13 24.79 17.62
C GLY A 148 -3.89 24.23 16.92
N ASP A 149 -3.83 22.92 16.68
CA ASP A 149 -2.79 22.31 15.87
C ASP A 149 -3.10 22.53 14.38
N LYS A 150 -2.27 23.34 13.73
CA LYS A 150 -2.41 23.73 12.31
C LYS A 150 -1.33 23.11 11.44
N ARG A 151 -0.74 22.00 11.86
CA ARG A 151 0.23 21.28 11.02
C ARG A 151 -0.51 20.53 9.92
N SER A 152 -0.03 20.68 8.69
CA SER A 152 -0.48 19.94 7.51
C SER A 152 0.57 18.93 7.08
N ILE A 153 0.11 17.91 6.35
CA ILE A 153 0.94 17.09 5.45
C ILE A 153 0.79 17.65 4.04
N ASP A 154 1.89 17.80 3.29
CA ASP A 154 1.89 18.39 1.96
C ASP A 154 0.99 17.63 0.98
N LEU A 155 1.14 16.29 0.89
CA LEU A 155 0.23 15.43 0.12
C LEU A 155 -0.22 14.21 0.92
N VAL A 156 -1.51 13.89 0.83
CA VAL A 156 -2.08 12.63 1.36
C VAL A 156 -2.81 11.90 0.24
N PHE A 157 -2.54 10.59 0.15
CA PHE A 157 -3.09 9.71 -0.87
C PHE A 157 -4.13 8.77 -0.25
N PHE A 158 -5.31 8.69 -0.86
CA PHE A 158 -6.44 7.91 -0.38
C PHE A 158 -6.89 6.87 -1.40
N VAL A 159 -7.44 5.75 -0.91
CA VAL A 159 -8.19 4.75 -1.67
C VAL A 159 -9.58 4.68 -1.08
N ASN A 160 -10.62 5.05 -1.84
CA ASN A 160 -12.02 5.08 -1.40
C ASN A 160 -12.19 5.73 -0.02
N GLY A 161 -11.45 6.83 0.19
CA GLY A 161 -11.46 7.63 1.41
C GLY A 161 -10.59 7.12 2.56
N LEU A 162 -9.90 5.99 2.43
CA LEU A 162 -8.92 5.53 3.43
C LEU A 162 -7.52 6.04 3.06
N PRO A 163 -6.79 6.71 3.97
CA PRO A 163 -5.43 7.14 3.70
C PRO A 163 -4.49 5.94 3.60
N VAL A 164 -3.65 5.93 2.57
CA VAL A 164 -2.72 4.84 2.29
C VAL A 164 -1.28 5.32 2.20
N ALA A 165 -1.03 6.58 1.88
CA ALA A 165 0.30 7.17 1.92
C ALA A 165 0.27 8.66 2.27
N THR A 166 1.38 9.16 2.81
CA THR A 166 1.65 10.60 2.98
C THR A 166 2.93 10.98 2.27
N CYS A 167 3.07 12.24 1.89
CA CYS A 167 4.29 12.78 1.33
C CYS A 167 4.59 14.15 1.93
N GLU A 168 5.84 14.37 2.32
CA GLU A 168 6.40 15.68 2.64
C GLU A 168 7.42 16.00 1.54
N LEU A 169 7.26 17.17 0.93
CA LEU A 169 8.06 17.64 -0.19
C LEU A 169 9.05 18.69 0.29
N LYS A 170 10.20 18.78 -0.36
CA LYS A 170 11.15 19.88 -0.18
C LYS A 170 11.71 20.25 -1.54
N SER A 171 11.66 21.53 -1.90
CA SER A 171 12.18 22.00 -3.19
C SER A 171 13.62 22.51 -3.11
N PHE A 172 14.34 22.38 -4.24
CA PHE A 172 15.63 23.00 -4.59
C PHE A 172 16.71 22.97 -3.50
N PHE A 173 17.49 21.88 -3.46
CA PHE A 173 18.94 21.77 -3.18
C PHE A 173 19.24 20.30 -2.84
N LYS A 174 20.37 19.76 -3.31
CA LYS A 174 20.80 18.39 -3.00
C LYS A 174 20.81 18.15 -1.48
N GLN A 175 20.13 17.09 -1.02
CA GLN A 175 20.02 16.62 0.38
C GLN A 175 18.92 17.25 1.27
N GLN A 176 17.97 18.01 0.71
CA GLN A 176 16.82 18.53 1.48
C GLN A 176 15.79 17.47 1.88
N TRP A 177 15.82 16.28 1.30
CA TRP A 177 15.06 15.13 1.81
C TRP A 177 15.34 14.87 3.30
N ARG A 178 16.53 15.22 3.81
CA ARG A 178 16.86 15.14 5.25
C ARG A 178 16.00 16.08 6.08
N THR A 179 15.62 17.23 5.54
CA THR A 179 14.71 18.18 6.17
C THR A 179 13.30 17.60 6.24
N ALA A 180 12.79 17.00 5.15
CA ALA A 180 11.51 16.26 5.18
C ALA A 180 11.54 15.09 6.18
N VAL A 181 12.62 14.30 6.22
CA VAL A 181 12.83 13.27 7.25
C VAL A 181 12.85 13.86 8.65
N THR A 182 13.49 15.01 8.85
CA THR A 182 13.53 15.70 10.14
C THR A 182 12.13 16.17 10.56
N GLN A 183 11.35 16.71 9.63
CA GLN A 183 9.96 17.13 9.84
C GLN A 183 9.09 15.94 10.26
N TYR A 184 9.21 14.78 9.60
CA TYR A 184 8.54 13.56 10.05
C TYR A 184 8.98 13.12 11.46
N ARG A 185 10.28 13.18 11.78
CA ARG A 185 10.81 12.75 13.07
C ARG A 185 10.40 13.65 14.24
N LYS A 186 10.29 14.96 14.01
CA LYS A 186 10.09 15.96 15.06
C LYS A 186 8.65 16.48 15.14
N ASP A 187 8.04 16.74 13.99
CA ASP A 187 6.79 17.48 13.90
C ASP A 187 5.59 16.59 13.54
N ARG A 188 5.81 15.31 13.24
CA ARG A 188 4.77 14.33 12.86
C ARG A 188 4.73 13.15 13.84
N ASP A 189 4.67 13.46 15.13
CA ASP A 189 4.49 12.44 16.17
C ASP A 189 3.14 11.71 15.97
N PRO A 190 3.13 10.38 15.79
CA PRO A 190 1.88 9.63 15.63
C PRO A 190 0.97 9.65 16.86
N ALA A 191 1.47 10.05 18.04
CA ALA A 191 0.68 10.05 19.28
C ALA A 191 -0.53 11.00 19.23
N GLY A 192 -1.73 10.41 19.19
CA GLY A 192 -2.99 11.15 19.06
C GLY A 192 -3.20 11.76 17.68
N GLN A 193 -2.54 11.21 16.66
CA GLN A 193 -2.65 11.62 15.26
C GLN A 193 -3.08 10.41 14.41
N PRO A 194 -4.39 10.16 14.25
CA PRO A 194 -4.88 8.92 13.64
C PRO A 194 -4.29 8.63 12.26
N LEU A 195 -4.08 9.66 11.42
CA LEU A 195 -3.47 9.54 10.07
C LEU A 195 -2.12 8.83 10.08
N LEU A 196 -1.32 9.05 11.14
CA LEU A 196 0.07 8.65 11.25
C LEU A 196 0.24 7.33 12.03
N GLY A 197 -0.86 6.71 12.45
CA GLY A 197 -0.86 5.45 13.20
C GLY A 197 -0.31 4.28 12.38
N PHE A 198 0.63 3.53 12.97
CA PHE A 198 1.28 2.40 12.30
C PHE A 198 0.28 1.31 11.90
N GLY A 199 0.07 1.15 10.59
CA GLY A 199 -0.79 0.11 10.02
C GLY A 199 -2.29 0.36 10.17
N THR A 200 -2.72 1.37 10.93
CA THR A 200 -4.13 1.71 11.15
C THR A 200 -4.66 2.75 10.16
N ARG A 201 -3.78 3.60 9.62
CA ARG A 201 -4.08 4.58 8.56
C ARG A 201 -3.00 4.54 7.47
N ALA A 202 -2.29 5.64 7.21
CA ALA A 202 -1.29 5.69 6.16
C ALA A 202 -0.27 4.55 6.33
N LEU A 203 0.00 3.83 5.25
CA LEU A 203 0.81 2.61 5.25
C LEU A 203 2.27 2.89 4.92
N VAL A 204 2.55 4.02 4.27
CA VAL A 204 3.88 4.47 3.88
C VAL A 204 3.94 5.99 3.88
N HIS A 205 5.08 6.54 4.27
CA HIS A 205 5.35 7.97 4.34
C HIS A 205 6.57 8.27 3.47
N PHE A 206 6.41 9.13 2.47
CA PHE A 206 7.45 9.55 1.55
C PHE A 206 8.02 10.91 1.98
N ALA A 207 9.35 11.02 1.96
CA ALA A 207 10.10 12.25 2.08
C ALA A 207 10.82 12.47 0.75
N VAL A 208 10.47 13.54 0.04
CA VAL A 208 10.86 13.73 -1.36
C VAL A 208 11.50 15.10 -1.54
N ASP A 209 12.62 15.13 -2.24
CA ASP A 209 13.13 16.33 -2.90
C ASP A 209 13.24 16.10 -4.42
N ASP A 210 13.81 17.05 -5.16
CA ASP A 210 13.95 16.94 -6.62
C ASP A 210 14.85 15.77 -7.06
N ASP A 211 15.75 15.30 -6.17
CA ASP A 211 16.80 14.33 -6.48
C ASP A 211 16.56 12.95 -5.87
N GLN A 212 15.91 12.85 -4.71
CA GLN A 212 15.77 11.62 -3.94
C GLN A 212 14.40 11.43 -3.30
N VAL A 213 13.97 10.17 -3.28
CA VAL A 213 12.82 9.69 -2.52
C VAL A 213 13.33 8.79 -1.40
N HIS A 214 12.86 9.06 -0.18
CA HIS A 214 13.03 8.19 0.97
C HIS A 214 11.65 7.83 1.53
N MET A 215 11.53 6.64 2.11
CA MET A 215 10.26 6.16 2.64
C MET A 215 10.39 5.45 3.98
N THR A 216 9.33 5.48 4.77
CA THR A 216 9.17 4.64 5.97
C THR A 216 7.74 4.14 6.07
N THR A 217 7.55 2.96 6.64
CA THR A 217 6.22 2.40 6.94
C THR A 217 5.81 2.61 8.40
N LYS A 218 6.68 3.20 9.21
CA LYS A 218 6.43 3.47 10.63
C LYS A 218 7.14 4.73 11.10
N LEU A 219 6.35 5.69 11.60
CA LEU A 219 6.86 6.82 12.36
C LEU A 219 7.05 6.42 13.83
N ALA A 220 8.20 6.80 14.40
CA ALA A 220 8.63 6.50 15.76
C ALA A 220 9.46 7.66 16.35
N GLY A 221 9.07 8.90 16.05
CA GLY A 221 9.81 10.11 16.41
C GLY A 221 11.24 10.07 15.88
N GLU A 222 12.22 10.47 16.69
CA GLU A 222 13.66 10.41 16.34
C GLU A 222 14.17 9.01 15.95
N LYS A 223 13.50 7.94 16.40
CA LYS A 223 13.87 6.55 16.06
C LYS A 223 13.33 6.11 14.69
N THR A 224 12.59 6.97 13.98
CA THR A 224 12.08 6.67 12.65
C THR A 224 13.23 6.40 11.69
N TYR A 225 13.17 5.28 11.00
CA TYR A 225 14.17 4.89 10.02
C TYR A 225 13.60 5.00 8.60
N PHE A 226 14.21 5.84 7.77
CA PHE A 226 13.85 6.00 6.37
C PHE A 226 14.78 5.19 5.48
N LEU A 227 14.19 4.49 4.51
CA LEU A 227 14.87 3.73 3.48
C LEU A 227 14.91 4.53 2.18
N PRO A 228 16.03 4.51 1.44
CA PRO A 228 16.05 5.03 0.08
C PRO A 228 15.04 4.28 -0.79
N PHE A 229 14.29 5.01 -1.60
CA PHE A 229 13.33 4.48 -2.57
C PHE A 229 13.73 4.89 -4.01
N ASN A 230 15.03 5.10 -4.23
CA ASN A 230 15.60 5.58 -5.48
C ASN A 230 15.77 4.50 -6.55
N ARG A 231 15.84 4.93 -7.82
CA ARG A 231 16.01 4.10 -9.01
C ARG A 231 17.35 3.37 -9.07
N GLY A 232 18.40 4.00 -8.56
CA GLY A 232 19.77 3.63 -8.84
C GLY A 232 20.18 4.02 -10.26
N HIS A 233 21.48 4.01 -10.51
CA HIS A 233 22.06 4.24 -11.83
C HIS A 233 22.30 2.90 -12.53
N ASP A 234 21.63 2.66 -13.65
CA ASP A 234 21.70 1.37 -14.35
C ASP A 234 23.11 1.10 -14.97
N ASP A 235 23.85 2.15 -15.33
CA ASP A 235 25.18 2.08 -15.94
C ASP A 235 26.32 1.83 -14.93
N THR A 236 26.21 2.40 -13.74
CA THR A 236 27.27 2.38 -12.70
C THR A 236 26.91 1.53 -11.49
N GLY A 237 25.64 1.15 -11.32
CA GLY A 237 25.13 0.52 -10.10
C GLY A 237 25.10 1.47 -8.88
N ALA A 238 25.34 2.77 -9.08
CA ALA A 238 25.40 3.74 -8.00
C ALA A 238 24.01 4.02 -7.38
N ALA A 239 24.02 4.45 -6.11
CA ALA A 239 22.82 4.90 -5.41
C ALA A 239 22.36 6.28 -5.90
N GLY A 240 21.07 6.60 -5.70
CA GLY A 240 20.46 7.86 -6.15
C GLY A 240 19.57 7.67 -7.37
N ASN A 241 19.18 8.77 -8.02
CA ASN A 241 18.36 8.75 -9.23
C ASN A 241 19.14 9.33 -10.41
N PRO A 242 19.03 8.73 -11.62
CA PRO A 242 19.50 9.38 -12.85
C PRO A 242 18.81 10.73 -13.06
N ALA A 243 19.52 11.68 -13.67
CA ALA A 243 18.94 12.98 -14.01
C ALA A 243 17.77 12.79 -14.99
N ASN A 244 16.69 13.55 -14.79
CA ASN A 244 15.56 13.63 -15.71
C ASN A 244 15.64 14.96 -16.48
N PRO A 245 15.83 14.96 -17.82
CA PRO A 245 15.88 16.19 -18.60
C PRO A 245 14.56 16.97 -18.64
N SER A 246 13.44 16.30 -18.36
CA SER A 246 12.08 16.84 -18.51
C SER A 246 11.42 17.23 -17.19
N GLY A 247 12.11 17.08 -16.05
CA GLY A 247 11.53 17.32 -14.72
C GLY A 247 12.44 16.84 -13.59
N PRO A 248 11.92 16.72 -12.36
CA PRO A 248 12.69 16.20 -11.24
C PRO A 248 13.14 14.76 -11.45
N ALA A 249 14.30 14.38 -10.88
CA ALA A 249 14.78 13.00 -10.93
C ALA A 249 13.88 12.02 -10.14
N THR A 250 13.00 12.58 -9.29
CA THR A 250 11.99 11.87 -8.50
C THR A 250 10.64 11.68 -9.20
N SER A 251 10.48 12.14 -10.44
CA SER A 251 9.22 12.06 -11.18
C SER A 251 8.63 10.66 -11.30
N TYR A 252 9.48 9.63 -11.37
CA TYR A 252 9.07 8.22 -11.37
C TYR A 252 8.16 7.86 -10.19
N LEU A 253 8.22 8.59 -9.06
CA LEU A 253 7.32 8.36 -7.95
C LEU A 253 5.86 8.59 -8.37
N TRP A 254 5.53 9.72 -9.00
CA TRP A 254 4.15 10.00 -9.41
C TRP A 254 3.82 9.46 -10.81
N GLU A 255 4.79 9.43 -11.71
CA GLU A 255 4.59 8.97 -13.09
C GLU A 255 4.47 7.45 -13.19
N GLU A 256 5.23 6.70 -12.40
CA GLU A 256 5.28 5.24 -12.48
C GLU A 256 4.69 4.56 -11.24
N VAL A 257 5.14 4.93 -10.03
CA VAL A 257 4.81 4.18 -8.80
C VAL A 257 3.39 4.49 -8.32
N LEU A 258 2.99 5.76 -8.31
CA LEU A 258 1.63 6.22 -7.97
C LEU A 258 0.66 6.16 -9.15
N GLN A 259 1.11 5.69 -10.32
CA GLN A 259 0.18 5.33 -11.39
C GLN A 259 -0.87 4.36 -10.84
N ARG A 260 -2.14 4.64 -11.13
CA ARG A 260 -3.31 4.00 -10.52
C ARG A 260 -3.21 2.47 -10.38
N ASP A 261 -2.97 1.78 -11.49
CA ASP A 261 -2.90 0.31 -11.52
C ASP A 261 -1.69 -0.21 -10.74
N ASN A 262 -0.54 0.45 -10.87
CA ASN A 262 0.69 0.07 -10.19
C ASN A 262 0.53 0.21 -8.67
N PHE A 263 -0.02 1.32 -8.19
CA PHE A 263 -0.17 1.57 -6.76
C PHE A 263 -1.22 0.66 -6.12
N LEU A 264 -2.36 0.44 -6.79
CA LEU A 264 -3.34 -0.55 -6.35
C LEU A 264 -2.76 -1.97 -6.34
N SER A 265 -1.90 -2.31 -7.30
CA SER A 265 -1.18 -3.60 -7.30
C SER A 265 -0.24 -3.74 -6.09
N VAL A 266 0.47 -2.66 -5.71
CA VAL A 266 1.33 -2.66 -4.50
C VAL A 266 0.51 -2.91 -3.25
N LEU A 267 -0.58 -2.16 -3.06
CA LEU A 267 -1.49 -2.31 -1.91
C LEU A 267 -2.20 -3.67 -1.90
N GLY A 268 -2.57 -4.20 -3.07
CA GLY A 268 -3.27 -5.46 -3.18
C GLY A 268 -2.38 -6.67 -2.96
N SER A 269 -1.09 -6.60 -3.34
CA SER A 269 -0.27 -7.82 -3.46
C SER A 269 1.21 -7.74 -3.10
N GLN A 270 1.76 -6.55 -2.84
CA GLN A 270 3.20 -6.40 -2.56
C GLN A 270 3.50 -5.85 -1.16
N MET A 271 2.48 -5.43 -0.42
CA MET A 271 2.62 -5.10 1.01
C MET A 271 2.20 -6.27 1.91
N PHE A 272 2.92 -6.48 3.02
CA PHE A 272 2.54 -7.48 4.04
C PHE A 272 3.15 -7.15 5.40
N LEU A 273 2.56 -7.65 6.48
CA LEU A 273 3.08 -7.52 7.82
C LEU A 273 4.06 -8.67 8.09
N LYS A 274 5.35 -8.37 8.23
CA LYS A 274 6.34 -9.34 8.68
C LYS A 274 6.30 -9.41 10.21
N ALA A 275 6.16 -10.61 10.76
CA ALA A 275 6.25 -10.86 12.18
C ALA A 275 7.49 -11.71 12.47
N ASP A 276 8.45 -11.14 13.19
CA ASP A 276 9.64 -11.84 13.66
C ASP A 276 9.50 -12.17 15.14
N VAL A 277 9.86 -13.39 15.50
CA VAL A 277 9.92 -13.88 16.88
C VAL A 277 11.38 -14.24 17.15
N ASP A 278 12.00 -13.51 18.05
CA ASP A 278 13.38 -13.70 18.47
C ASP A 278 13.35 -14.23 19.91
N GLU A 279 13.91 -15.42 20.13
CA GLU A 279 14.01 -16.02 21.46
C GLU A 279 15.47 -15.94 21.89
N ASP A 280 15.72 -15.22 22.98
CA ASP A 280 17.06 -15.14 23.58
C ASP A 280 17.47 -16.54 24.06
N PRO A 281 18.50 -17.17 23.45
CA PRO A 281 18.89 -18.54 23.79
C PRO A 281 19.38 -18.70 25.23
N ALA A 282 19.85 -17.61 25.85
CA ALA A 282 20.39 -17.64 27.21
C ALA A 282 19.31 -17.40 28.27
N THR A 283 18.26 -16.62 27.95
CA THR A 283 17.23 -16.21 28.93
C THR A 283 15.85 -16.77 28.64
N GLY A 284 15.62 -17.38 27.47
CA GLY A 284 14.31 -17.83 27.00
C GLY A 284 13.33 -16.67 26.74
N LYS A 285 13.80 -15.41 26.74
CA LYS A 285 12.92 -14.25 26.53
C LYS A 285 12.52 -14.17 25.07
N ILE A 286 11.22 -14.20 24.83
CA ILE A 286 10.62 -14.05 23.50
C ILE A 286 10.37 -12.56 23.21
N LYS A 287 11.05 -12.03 22.22
CA LYS A 287 10.83 -10.70 21.64
C LYS A 287 10.07 -10.84 20.34
N ARG A 288 8.86 -10.28 20.30
CA ARG A 288 8.05 -10.19 19.08
C ARG A 288 8.23 -8.82 18.45
N SER A 289 8.49 -8.78 17.16
CA SER A 289 8.53 -7.52 16.40
C SER A 289 7.72 -7.64 15.12
N THR A 290 7.03 -6.57 14.76
CA THR A 290 6.24 -6.48 13.54
C THR A 290 6.76 -5.33 12.68
N ALA A 291 6.92 -5.60 11.39
CA ALA A 291 7.34 -4.62 10.40
C ALA A 291 6.40 -4.68 9.20
N LEU A 292 5.80 -3.55 8.83
CA LEU A 292 5.04 -3.46 7.60
C LEU A 292 6.01 -3.34 6.43
N MET A 293 6.00 -4.33 5.56
CA MET A 293 6.87 -4.39 4.40
C MET A 293 6.21 -3.64 3.24
N PHE A 294 6.87 -2.60 2.75
CA PHE A 294 6.61 -1.95 1.46
C PHE A 294 7.77 -2.32 0.52
N PRO A 295 7.51 -2.67 -0.76
CA PRO A 295 8.58 -3.05 -1.68
C PRO A 295 9.59 -1.91 -1.86
N ARG A 296 10.88 -2.21 -1.90
CA ARG A 296 11.88 -1.22 -2.37
C ARG A 296 11.72 -1.04 -3.88
N TYR A 297 12.11 0.12 -4.41
CA TYR A 297 11.89 0.47 -5.81
C TYR A 297 12.43 -0.61 -6.77
N HIS A 298 13.67 -1.08 -6.58
CA HIS A 298 14.25 -2.10 -7.44
C HIS A 298 13.48 -3.43 -7.40
N GLN A 299 12.92 -3.80 -6.25
CA GLN A 299 12.11 -5.01 -6.10
C GLN A 299 10.77 -4.87 -6.83
N TRP A 300 10.10 -3.73 -6.67
CA TRP A 300 8.85 -3.44 -7.38
C TRP A 300 9.08 -3.42 -8.89
N ARG A 301 10.11 -2.69 -9.36
CA ARG A 301 10.50 -2.58 -10.77
C ARG A 301 10.78 -3.96 -11.37
N ALA A 302 11.55 -4.81 -10.68
CA ALA A 302 11.90 -6.15 -11.17
C ALA A 302 10.65 -7.03 -11.33
N VAL A 303 9.76 -7.05 -10.32
CA VAL A 303 8.51 -7.82 -10.37
C VAL A 303 7.61 -7.30 -11.48
N LYS A 304 7.39 -5.98 -11.56
CA LYS A 304 6.54 -5.36 -12.57
C LYS A 304 7.04 -5.67 -13.97
N LYS A 305 8.31 -5.37 -14.26
CA LYS A 305 8.92 -5.58 -15.58
C LYS A 305 8.82 -7.04 -16.02
N LEU A 306 9.08 -7.99 -15.12
CA LEU A 306 8.99 -9.41 -15.44
C LEU A 306 7.54 -9.85 -15.72
N VAL A 307 6.58 -9.42 -14.90
CA VAL A 307 5.16 -9.77 -15.07
C VAL A 307 4.60 -9.19 -16.36
N ASP A 308 4.91 -7.92 -16.66
CA ASP A 308 4.47 -7.26 -17.89
C ASP A 308 5.06 -7.96 -19.12
N THR A 309 6.37 -8.24 -19.10
CA THR A 309 7.06 -8.95 -20.20
C THR A 309 6.46 -10.34 -20.44
N LEU A 310 6.22 -11.11 -19.37
CA LEU A 310 5.64 -12.45 -19.48
C LEU A 310 4.16 -12.43 -19.92
N GLY A 311 3.43 -11.36 -19.61
CA GLY A 311 2.06 -11.17 -20.09
C GLY A 311 1.97 -10.96 -21.60
N ASP A 312 3.00 -10.36 -22.21
CA ASP A 312 3.06 -10.14 -23.66
C ASP A 312 3.79 -11.26 -24.42
N GLU A 313 4.91 -11.77 -23.90
CA GLU A 313 5.74 -12.78 -24.58
C GLU A 313 5.29 -14.23 -24.31
N GLY A 314 4.55 -14.48 -23.24
CA GLY A 314 4.19 -15.82 -22.79
C GLY A 314 5.35 -16.62 -22.16
N PRO A 315 5.15 -17.93 -21.91
CA PRO A 315 6.16 -18.79 -21.28
C PRO A 315 7.31 -19.18 -22.23
N GLY A 316 8.39 -19.74 -21.68
CA GLY A 316 9.48 -20.38 -22.46
C GLY A 316 10.79 -19.59 -22.54
N ARG A 317 10.84 -18.38 -22.00
CA ARG A 317 12.05 -17.55 -21.96
C ARG A 317 12.79 -17.63 -20.62
N ARG A 318 14.05 -17.22 -20.63
CA ARG A 318 14.93 -17.17 -19.45
C ARG A 318 15.21 -15.73 -19.07
N TYR A 319 15.02 -15.40 -17.80
CA TYR A 319 15.23 -14.07 -17.25
C TYR A 319 16.23 -14.15 -16.10
N LEU A 320 17.12 -13.16 -16.01
CA LEU A 320 18.08 -13.01 -14.92
C LEU A 320 17.76 -11.71 -14.18
N ILE A 321 17.61 -11.81 -12.85
CA ILE A 321 17.44 -10.66 -11.96
C ILE A 321 18.62 -10.63 -11.00
N GLU A 322 19.49 -9.63 -11.16
CA GLU A 322 20.71 -9.49 -10.38
C GLU A 322 20.52 -8.51 -9.23
N HIS A 323 20.40 -9.06 -8.03
CA HIS A 323 20.20 -8.30 -6.80
C HIS A 323 21.37 -8.54 -5.85
N SER A 324 21.95 -7.47 -5.29
CA SER A 324 23.04 -7.55 -4.31
C SER A 324 22.64 -8.36 -3.06
N ALA A 325 23.64 -8.83 -2.29
CA ALA A 325 23.39 -9.50 -1.02
C ALA A 325 22.66 -8.56 -0.03
N GLY A 326 21.69 -9.08 0.73
CA GLY A 326 20.92 -8.28 1.70
C GLY A 326 19.86 -7.32 1.12
N SER A 327 19.70 -7.26 -0.22
CA SER A 327 18.72 -6.39 -0.89
C SER A 327 17.25 -6.85 -0.79
N GLY A 328 16.99 -7.96 -0.10
CA GLY A 328 15.64 -8.53 0.07
C GLY A 328 15.17 -9.40 -1.11
N LYS A 329 16.07 -10.14 -1.76
CA LYS A 329 15.76 -11.06 -2.87
C LYS A 329 14.58 -11.99 -2.62
N THR A 330 14.47 -12.52 -1.40
CA THR A 330 13.36 -13.41 -0.99
C THR A 330 11.99 -12.79 -1.26
N ASN A 331 11.81 -11.51 -0.95
CA ASN A 331 10.53 -10.83 -1.18
C ASN A 331 10.23 -10.67 -2.67
N THR A 332 11.26 -10.34 -3.48
CA THR A 332 11.12 -10.28 -4.94
C THR A 332 10.66 -11.62 -5.51
N ILE A 333 11.25 -12.73 -5.05
CA ILE A 333 10.86 -14.10 -5.45
C ILE A 333 9.41 -14.39 -5.05
N ALA A 334 9.02 -14.08 -3.80
CA ALA A 334 7.66 -14.27 -3.29
C ALA A 334 6.62 -13.55 -4.15
N TRP A 335 6.83 -12.25 -4.36
CA TRP A 335 5.91 -11.42 -5.14
C TRP A 335 5.84 -11.86 -6.58
N THR A 336 6.98 -12.24 -7.17
CA THR A 336 7.02 -12.77 -8.54
C THR A 336 6.19 -14.04 -8.62
N ALA A 337 6.44 -15.02 -7.75
CA ALA A 337 5.76 -16.29 -7.78
C ALA A 337 4.24 -16.14 -7.60
N HIS A 338 3.82 -15.31 -6.63
CA HIS A 338 2.41 -15.01 -6.41
C HIS A 338 1.75 -14.33 -7.63
N ARG A 339 2.44 -13.39 -8.28
CA ARG A 339 1.92 -12.72 -9.49
C ARG A 339 1.82 -13.68 -10.67
N LEU A 340 2.84 -14.51 -10.91
CA LEU A 340 2.84 -15.48 -12.01
C LEU A 340 1.78 -16.56 -11.83
N ALA A 341 1.53 -17.01 -10.60
CA ALA A 341 0.48 -18.00 -10.31
C ALA A 341 -0.93 -17.51 -10.64
N ARG A 342 -1.12 -16.19 -10.75
CA ARG A 342 -2.39 -15.53 -11.05
C ARG A 342 -2.38 -14.80 -12.39
N LEU A 343 -1.29 -14.91 -13.16
CA LEU A 343 -1.15 -14.23 -14.43
C LEU A 343 -2.04 -14.88 -15.48
N HIS A 344 -2.92 -14.08 -16.06
CA HIS A 344 -3.69 -14.46 -17.24
C HIS A 344 -3.31 -13.54 -18.39
N ASP A 345 -3.44 -14.05 -19.61
CA ASP A 345 -3.20 -13.30 -20.83
C ASP A 345 -4.43 -12.44 -21.23
N LYS A 346 -4.34 -11.80 -22.39
CA LYS A 346 -5.41 -10.96 -22.94
C LYS A 346 -6.67 -11.76 -23.32
N SER A 347 -6.55 -13.08 -23.46
CA SER A 347 -7.66 -14.00 -23.73
C SER A 347 -8.30 -14.56 -22.47
N ASN A 348 -7.88 -14.09 -21.27
CA ASN A 348 -8.27 -14.62 -19.96
C ASN A 348 -7.82 -16.06 -19.69
N GLU A 349 -6.80 -16.56 -20.40
CA GLU A 349 -6.22 -17.88 -20.16
C GLU A 349 -5.04 -17.78 -19.19
N LYS A 350 -4.86 -18.78 -18.33
CA LYS A 350 -3.71 -18.82 -17.42
C LYS A 350 -2.42 -18.95 -18.22
N VAL A 351 -1.46 -18.06 -17.95
CA VAL A 351 -0.13 -18.14 -18.59
C VAL A 351 0.68 -19.31 -18.00
N PHE A 352 0.48 -19.63 -16.73
CA PHE A 352 1.18 -20.72 -16.04
C PHE A 352 0.20 -21.58 -15.24
N ASP A 353 0.29 -22.91 -15.41
CA ASP A 353 -0.45 -23.86 -14.58
C ASP A 353 0.15 -24.01 -13.18
N LYS A 354 1.49 -23.91 -13.09
CA LYS A 354 2.26 -24.11 -11.85
C LYS A 354 3.47 -23.20 -11.84
N VAL A 355 3.77 -22.68 -10.65
CA VAL A 355 4.99 -21.92 -10.37
C VAL A 355 5.78 -22.67 -9.31
N ILE A 356 7.05 -22.96 -9.60
CA ILE A 356 7.94 -23.70 -8.70
C ILE A 356 9.07 -22.77 -8.29
N ILE A 357 9.25 -22.60 -6.98
CA ILE A 357 10.38 -21.87 -6.39
C ILE A 357 11.39 -22.91 -5.93
N VAL A 358 12.63 -22.82 -6.44
CA VAL A 358 13.74 -23.66 -6.01
C VAL A 358 14.73 -22.79 -5.23
N SER A 359 15.02 -23.19 -4.00
CA SER A 359 15.90 -22.46 -3.08
C SER A 359 16.79 -23.44 -2.32
N ASP A 360 18.02 -23.03 -2.04
CA ASP A 360 18.98 -23.74 -1.19
C ASP A 360 18.76 -23.49 0.32
N ARG A 361 17.90 -22.53 0.68
CA ARG A 361 17.68 -22.07 2.07
C ARG A 361 16.36 -22.56 2.66
N ARG A 362 16.41 -23.25 3.81
CA ARG A 362 15.24 -23.57 4.67
C ARG A 362 14.53 -22.34 5.26
N VAL A 363 15.23 -21.22 5.44
CA VAL A 363 14.67 -19.98 6.03
C VAL A 363 13.82 -19.19 5.02
N LEU A 364 13.86 -19.56 3.73
CA LEU A 364 13.00 -18.97 2.71
C LEU A 364 11.52 -19.30 2.99
N ASP A 365 11.25 -20.45 3.58
CA ASP A 365 9.92 -21.06 3.61
C ASP A 365 8.91 -20.24 4.45
N ALA A 366 9.29 -19.81 5.66
CA ALA A 366 8.36 -19.11 6.56
C ALA A 366 8.06 -17.66 6.11
N GLN A 367 9.06 -16.93 5.59
CA GLN A 367 8.86 -15.55 5.13
C GLN A 367 8.08 -15.50 3.81
N LEU A 368 8.34 -16.46 2.91
CA LEU A 368 7.56 -16.61 1.68
C LEU A 368 6.11 -16.97 1.99
N GLN A 369 5.87 -17.93 2.89
CA GLN A 369 4.51 -18.31 3.30
C GLN A 369 3.75 -17.12 3.89
N GLN A 370 4.33 -16.42 4.87
CA GLN A 370 3.67 -15.26 5.49
C GLN A 370 3.31 -14.17 4.48
N ALA A 371 4.19 -13.92 3.50
CA ALA A 371 3.95 -12.91 2.47
C ALA A 371 2.82 -13.33 1.52
N VAL A 372 2.75 -14.61 1.14
CA VAL A 372 1.73 -15.09 0.20
C VAL A 372 0.37 -15.28 0.90
N GLU A 373 0.32 -15.84 2.11
CA GLU A 373 -0.92 -16.04 2.88
C GLU A 373 -1.65 -14.74 3.23
N GLN A 374 -0.92 -13.63 3.38
CA GLN A 374 -1.53 -12.31 3.67
C GLN A 374 -2.08 -11.62 2.42
N VAL A 375 -1.74 -12.12 1.24
CA VAL A 375 -2.15 -11.56 -0.05
C VAL A 375 -3.26 -12.41 -0.69
N ASP A 376 -3.32 -13.71 -0.39
CA ASP A 376 -4.31 -14.62 -0.93
C ASP A 376 -5.54 -14.75 -0.03
N ASP A 377 -6.74 -14.53 -0.60
CA ASP A 377 -8.02 -14.81 0.07
C ASP A 377 -8.46 -16.28 -0.16
N THR A 378 -7.81 -17.00 -1.08
CA THR A 378 -8.07 -18.43 -1.34
C THR A 378 -7.06 -19.31 -0.61
N GLY A 379 -7.44 -19.76 0.59
CA GLY A 379 -6.63 -20.72 1.35
C GLY A 379 -6.31 -21.98 0.54
N GLY A 380 -5.06 -22.46 0.61
CA GLY A 380 -4.63 -23.73 0.01
C GLY A 380 -3.85 -23.65 -1.32
N SER A 381 -3.48 -22.45 -1.79
CA SER A 381 -2.75 -22.26 -3.06
C SER A 381 -1.23 -22.48 -2.98
N VAL A 382 -0.64 -22.46 -1.77
CA VAL A 382 0.81 -22.61 -1.55
C VAL A 382 1.09 -23.89 -0.76
N ALA A 383 1.91 -24.77 -1.34
CA ALA A 383 2.40 -25.97 -0.68
C ALA A 383 3.93 -25.94 -0.60
N VAL A 384 4.48 -26.24 0.57
CA VAL A 384 5.92 -26.46 0.75
C VAL A 384 6.24 -27.93 0.53
N ILE A 385 7.19 -28.18 -0.36
CA ILE A 385 7.71 -29.51 -0.63
C ILE A 385 9.07 -29.62 0.05
N ASP A 386 9.08 -30.12 1.28
CA ASP A 386 10.29 -30.47 2.02
C ASP A 386 10.29 -31.97 2.38
N SER A 387 11.42 -32.48 2.89
CA SER A 387 11.55 -33.89 3.28
C SER A 387 10.60 -34.30 4.42
N ALA A 388 10.10 -33.36 5.22
CA ALA A 388 9.09 -33.61 6.25
C ALA A 388 7.66 -33.65 5.67
N ALA A 389 7.36 -32.83 4.66
CA ALA A 389 6.12 -32.83 3.90
C ALA A 389 5.98 -34.12 3.09
N VAL A 390 7.06 -34.56 2.44
CA VAL A 390 7.12 -35.85 1.72
C VAL A 390 6.88 -37.03 2.68
N ARG A 391 7.45 -36.99 3.89
CA ARG A 391 7.17 -38.00 4.94
C ARG A 391 5.71 -37.97 5.41
N ARG A 392 5.10 -36.80 5.54
CA ARG A 392 3.68 -36.66 5.90
C ARG A 392 2.74 -37.16 4.81
N SER A 393 3.04 -36.91 3.53
CA SER A 393 2.24 -37.40 2.41
C SER A 393 2.38 -38.91 2.15
N GLY A 394 3.48 -39.53 2.58
CA GLY A 394 3.70 -40.98 2.48
C GLY A 394 2.96 -41.81 3.54
N GLY A 395 2.39 -41.19 4.57
CA GLY A 395 1.70 -41.88 5.67
C GLY A 395 0.18 -42.04 5.50
N SER A 396 -0.41 -41.53 4.43
CA SER A 396 -1.85 -41.60 4.18
C SER A 396 -2.15 -42.24 2.83
N LYS A 397 -1.79 -43.53 2.70
CA LYS A 397 -2.49 -44.53 1.86
C LYS A 397 -2.22 -45.91 2.45
N SER A 398 -3.03 -46.28 3.45
CA SER A 398 -3.35 -47.67 3.78
C SER A 398 -4.81 -47.72 4.19
#